data_AF-A0A7Y2FCI8-F1
#
_entry.id   AF-A0A7Y2FCI8-F1
#
_cell.length_a   1.000
_cell.length_b   1.000
_cell.length_c   1.000
_cell.angle_alpha   90.00
_cell.angle_beta   90.00
_cell.angle_gamma   90.00
#
_symmetry.space_group_name_H-M   'P 1'
#
loop_
_entity.id
_entity.type
_entity.pdbx_description
1 polymer ?
#
loop_
_entity_poly.entity_id
_entity_poly.type
_entity_poly.pdbx_seq_one_letter_code
_entity_poly.pdbx_strand_id
1 'polypeptide(L)'
;MTKKTLPFSIVLGVIMAFLNGCTESKTAKGSALYDKHCTNCHIGPQITDLPKHIWTTSILPDMAARMGIREEGYDPLQGLSYEEMDAVIKTGIFPLKRTISYEDWGLLKEYVVSLAPDSLPT
;
A
#
# COMPACT_ATOMS: atom_id res chain seq x y z
N MET A 1 -38.00 36.25 -25.00
CA MET A 1 -37.37 35.07 -24.35
C MET A 1 -35.89 35.04 -24.71
N THR A 2 -35.04 35.62 -23.86
CA THR A 2 -33.58 35.65 -24.08
C THR A 2 -32.96 34.36 -23.57
N LYS A 3 -32.44 33.53 -24.49
CA LYS A 3 -31.66 32.33 -24.15
C LYS A 3 -30.30 32.79 -23.61
N LYS A 4 -30.10 32.70 -22.29
CA LYS A 4 -28.77 32.84 -21.68
C LYS A 4 -27.95 31.60 -22.05
N THR A 5 -27.03 31.74 -23.00
CA THR A 5 -26.03 30.71 -23.29
C THR A 5 -24.98 30.74 -22.19
N LEU A 6 -24.83 29.63 -21.48
CA LEU A 6 -23.80 29.47 -20.46
C LEU A 6 -22.43 29.42 -21.16
N PRO A 7 -21.46 30.27 -20.81
CA PRO A 7 -20.20 30.35 -21.53
C PRO A 7 -19.39 29.06 -21.34
N PHE A 8 -18.85 28.54 -22.46
CA PHE A 8 -18.10 27.29 -22.55
C PHE A 8 -16.95 27.17 -21.52
N SER A 9 -16.36 28.29 -21.11
CA SER A 9 -15.31 28.36 -20.08
C SER A 9 -15.77 27.93 -18.69
N ILE A 10 -17.06 28.08 -18.35
CA ILE A 10 -17.61 27.64 -17.05
C ILE A 10 -17.78 26.12 -17.02
N VAL A 11 -18.17 25.52 -18.15
CA VAL A 11 -18.33 24.06 -18.26
C VAL A 11 -16.97 23.35 -18.15
N LEU A 12 -15.92 23.93 -18.73
CA LEU A 12 -14.57 23.38 -18.68
C LEU A 12 -13.95 23.47 -17.26
N GLY A 13 -14.19 24.57 -16.54
CA GLY A 13 -13.72 24.74 -15.15
C GLY A 13 -14.37 23.79 -14.15
N VAL A 14 -15.66 23.44 -14.36
CA VAL A 14 -16.39 22.48 -13.52
C VAL A 14 -15.88 21.04 -13.73
N ILE A 15 -15.53 20.65 -14.96
CA ILE A 15 -14.98 19.32 -15.25
C ILE A 15 -13.61 19.11 -14.58
N MET A 16 -12.79 20.15 -14.50
CA MET A 16 -11.44 20.06 -13.90
C MET A 16 -11.47 19.97 -12.36
N ALA A 17 -12.53 20.45 -11.72
CA ALA A 17 -12.71 20.38 -10.26
C ALA A 17 -13.08 18.97 -9.76
N PHE A 18 -13.77 18.15 -10.57
CA PHE A 18 -14.18 16.79 -10.18
C PHE A 18 -13.03 15.77 -10.16
N LEU A 19 -11.90 16.06 -10.79
CA LEU A 19 -10.77 15.12 -10.88
C LEU A 19 -9.87 15.14 -9.62
N ASN A 20 -9.91 16.20 -8.82
CA ASN A 20 -9.00 16.35 -7.66
C ASN A 20 -9.51 15.69 -6.37
N GLY A 21 -10.82 15.51 -6.20
CA GLY A 21 -11.39 14.94 -4.95
C GLY A 21 -11.06 13.46 -4.71
N CYS A 22 -10.73 12.70 -5.77
CA CYS A 22 -10.41 11.29 -5.65
C CYS A 22 -9.05 11.01 -5.00
N THR A 23 -8.09 11.92 -5.10
CA THR A 23 -6.72 11.69 -4.61
C THR A 23 -6.62 11.83 -3.09
N GLU A 24 -7.24 12.85 -2.51
CA GLU A 24 -7.23 13.05 -1.05
C GLU A 24 -7.86 11.87 -0.29
N SER A 25 -8.95 11.33 -0.83
CA SER A 25 -9.61 10.14 -0.26
C SER A 25 -8.71 8.90 -0.28
N LYS A 26 -7.89 8.71 -1.32
CA LYS A 26 -6.97 7.57 -1.41
C LYS A 26 -5.82 7.71 -0.43
N THR A 27 -5.21 8.89 -0.33
CA THR A 27 -4.13 9.14 0.63
C THR A 27 -4.58 8.93 2.06
N ALA A 28 -5.75 9.45 2.44
CA ALA A 28 -6.30 9.26 3.79
C ALA A 28 -6.58 7.78 4.09
N LYS A 29 -7.16 7.04 3.13
CA LYS A 29 -7.42 5.61 3.28
C LYS A 29 -6.12 4.80 3.37
N GLY A 30 -5.12 5.13 2.54
CA GLY A 30 -3.79 4.50 2.56
C GLY A 30 -3.08 4.71 3.90
N SER A 31 -3.12 5.92 4.45
CA SER A 31 -2.59 6.24 5.78
C SER A 31 -3.29 5.42 6.88
N ALA A 32 -4.62 5.37 6.88
CA ALA A 32 -5.36 4.58 7.86
C ALA A 32 -5.06 3.07 7.76
N LEU A 33 -4.88 2.55 6.54
CA LEU A 33 -4.47 1.16 6.31
C LEU A 33 -3.04 0.92 6.81
N TYR A 34 -2.12 1.84 6.54
CA TYR A 34 -0.74 1.76 7.02
C TYR A 34 -0.70 1.70 8.55
N ASP A 35 -1.35 2.64 9.24
CA ASP A 35 -1.41 2.64 10.70
C ASP A 35 -2.01 1.35 11.23
N LYS A 36 -3.17 0.93 10.69
CA LYS A 36 -3.84 -0.29 11.13
C LYS A 36 -2.98 -1.55 10.98
N HIS A 37 -2.23 -1.69 9.90
CA HIS A 37 -1.55 -2.94 9.57
C HIS A 37 -0.06 -2.95 9.94
N CYS A 38 0.64 -1.81 9.82
CA CYS A 38 2.07 -1.71 10.10
C CYS A 38 2.38 -1.42 11.58
N THR A 39 1.42 -0.95 12.38
CA THR A 39 1.63 -0.72 13.83
C THR A 39 0.95 -1.76 14.73
N ASN A 40 0.35 -2.81 14.16
CA ASN A 40 -0.42 -3.79 14.93
C ASN A 40 0.45 -4.78 15.72
N CYS A 41 1.66 -5.07 15.24
CA CYS A 41 2.56 -6.05 15.85
C CYS A 41 3.72 -5.41 16.63
N HIS A 42 4.19 -4.24 16.17
CA HIS A 42 5.25 -3.45 16.79
C HIS A 42 5.10 -1.99 16.34
N ILE A 43 6.02 -1.11 16.75
CA ILE A 43 6.05 0.28 16.29
C ILE A 43 6.22 0.29 14.77
N GLY A 44 5.32 0.96 14.05
CA GLY A 44 5.43 1.14 12.61
C GLY A 44 6.63 2.02 12.26
N PRO A 45 7.44 1.67 11.25
CA PRO A 45 8.58 2.49 10.85
C PRO A 45 8.10 3.80 10.20
N GLN A 46 8.95 4.83 10.17
CA GLN A 46 8.64 5.97 9.30
C GLN A 46 8.91 5.56 7.86
N ILE A 47 7.97 5.87 6.95
CA ILE A 47 8.11 5.50 5.53
C ILE A 47 9.36 6.12 4.91
N THR A 48 9.76 7.31 5.39
CA THR A 48 10.93 8.05 4.93
C THR A 48 12.27 7.50 5.40
N ASP A 49 12.28 6.55 6.35
CA ASP A 49 13.53 5.98 6.88
C ASP A 49 14.15 4.95 5.93
N LEU A 50 13.40 4.49 4.92
CA LEU A 50 13.85 3.52 3.94
C LEU A 50 13.64 4.01 2.51
N PRO A 51 14.61 3.78 1.60
CA PRO A 51 14.42 4.04 0.19
C PRO A 51 13.29 3.21 -0.43
N LYS A 52 12.64 3.77 -1.45
CA LYS A 52 11.57 3.13 -2.23
C LYS A 52 11.92 1.72 -2.70
N HIS A 53 13.15 1.49 -3.14
CA HIS A 53 13.57 0.16 -3.61
C HIS A 53 13.60 -0.89 -2.48
N ILE A 54 13.93 -0.51 -1.24
CA ILE A 54 13.88 -1.42 -0.09
C ILE A 54 12.43 -1.76 0.25
N TRP A 55 11.55 -0.75 0.22
CA TRP A 55 10.11 -0.97 0.41
C TRP A 55 9.55 -1.96 -0.61
N THR A 56 9.79 -1.74 -1.90
CA THR A 56 9.17 -2.54 -2.97
C THR A 56 9.74 -3.93 -3.11
N THR A 57 11.02 -4.13 -2.80
CA THR A 57 11.70 -5.43 -3.01
C THR A 57 11.76 -6.30 -1.75
N SER A 58 11.65 -5.71 -0.56
CA SER A 58 11.86 -6.42 0.70
C SER A 58 10.68 -6.30 1.65
N ILE A 59 10.35 -5.07 2.06
CA ILE A 59 9.41 -4.88 3.18
C ILE A 59 7.96 -5.17 2.78
N LEU A 60 7.48 -4.61 1.66
CA LEU A 60 6.11 -4.82 1.22
C LEU A 60 5.83 -6.29 0.88
N PRO A 61 6.70 -7.03 0.17
CA PRO A 61 6.50 -8.47 -0.07
C PRO A 61 6.41 -9.31 1.22
N ASP A 62 7.31 -9.09 2.19
CA ASP A 62 7.27 -9.80 3.49
C ASP A 62 5.98 -9.49 4.26
N MET A 63 5.58 -8.21 4.30
CA MET A 63 4.33 -7.81 4.95
C MET A 63 3.09 -8.36 4.23
N ALA A 64 3.12 -8.47 2.89
CA ALA A 64 2.07 -9.11 2.13
C ALA A 64 1.87 -10.56 2.60
N ALA A 65 2.97 -11.31 2.71
CA ALA A 65 2.95 -12.70 3.16
C ALA A 65 2.37 -12.84 4.58
N ARG A 66 2.74 -11.94 5.51
CA ARG A 66 2.20 -11.92 6.88
C ARG A 66 0.72 -11.56 6.95
N MET A 67 0.17 -10.96 5.90
CA MET A 67 -1.25 -10.69 5.73
C MET A 67 -1.97 -11.71 4.85
N GLY A 68 -1.30 -12.80 4.49
CA GLY A 68 -1.84 -13.89 3.67
C GLY A 68 -1.93 -13.56 2.18
N ILE A 69 -1.25 -12.51 1.72
CA ILE A 69 -1.12 -12.14 0.30
C ILE A 69 0.17 -12.74 -0.25
N ARG A 70 0.07 -13.39 -1.41
CA ARG A 70 1.24 -13.92 -2.13
C ARG A 70 1.58 -12.96 -3.26
N GLU A 71 2.74 -12.33 -3.17
CA GLU A 71 3.30 -11.51 -4.24
C GLU A 71 4.10 -12.40 -5.20
N GLU A 72 4.06 -12.06 -6.49
CA GLU A 72 4.83 -12.80 -7.49
C GLU A 72 6.33 -12.66 -7.23
N GLY A 73 7.05 -13.78 -7.30
CA GLY A 73 8.51 -13.79 -7.12
C GLY A 73 8.99 -13.67 -5.67
N TYR A 74 8.07 -13.69 -4.69
CA TYR A 74 8.42 -13.70 -3.27
C TYR A 74 7.89 -14.95 -2.57
N ASP A 75 8.78 -15.68 -1.92
CA ASP A 75 8.44 -16.83 -1.06
C ASP A 75 9.05 -16.61 0.33
N PRO A 76 8.23 -16.42 1.38
CA PRO A 76 8.74 -16.20 2.74
C PRO A 76 9.44 -17.44 3.34
N LEU A 77 9.33 -18.60 2.71
CA LEU A 77 9.96 -19.85 3.14
C LEU A 77 11.19 -20.20 2.30
N GLN A 78 11.60 -19.34 1.37
CA GLN A 78 12.73 -19.59 0.48
C GLN A 78 14.01 -19.82 1.27
N GLY A 79 14.72 -20.91 0.94
CA GLY A 79 16.02 -21.24 1.53
C GLY A 79 15.95 -22.00 2.85
N LEU A 80 14.76 -22.25 3.39
CA LEU A 80 14.57 -23.09 4.58
C LEU A 80 14.62 -24.58 4.24
N SER A 81 15.07 -25.40 5.19
CA SER A 81 14.88 -26.86 5.16
C SER A 81 13.40 -27.23 5.37
N TYR A 82 13.03 -28.47 5.07
CA TYR A 82 11.65 -28.95 5.28
C TYR A 82 11.23 -28.85 6.75
N GLU A 83 12.14 -29.17 7.68
CA GLU A 83 11.91 -29.10 9.11
C GLU A 83 11.68 -27.65 9.57
N GLU A 84 12.46 -26.70 9.04
CA GLU A 84 12.27 -25.27 9.32
C GLU A 84 10.98 -24.73 8.71
N MET A 85 10.65 -25.12 7.48
CA MET A 85 9.38 -24.75 6.85
C MET A 85 8.18 -25.22 7.69
N ASP A 86 8.18 -26.48 8.12
CA ASP A 86 7.13 -27.04 8.96
C ASP A 86 7.01 -26.29 10.29
N ALA A 87 8.14 -25.98 10.93
CA ALA A 87 8.18 -25.19 12.15
C ALA A 87 7.57 -23.79 11.94
N VAL A 88 7.95 -23.09 10.86
CA VAL A 88 7.42 -21.75 10.54
C VAL A 88 5.93 -21.80 10.22
N ILE A 89 5.47 -22.75 9.41
CA ILE A 89 4.05 -22.91 9.07
C ILE A 89 3.20 -23.11 10.33
N LYS A 90 3.69 -23.92 11.30
CA LYS A 90 3.01 -24.17 12.58
C LYS A 90 2.88 -22.93 13.46
N THR A 91 3.70 -21.89 13.27
CA THR A 91 3.54 -20.61 13.98
C THR A 91 2.31 -19.82 13.53
N GLY A 92 1.83 -20.07 12.31
CA GLY A 92 0.74 -19.31 11.70
C GLY A 92 1.10 -17.88 11.28
N ILE A 93 2.40 -17.51 11.29
CA ILE A 93 2.86 -16.15 10.97
C ILE A 93 2.57 -15.74 9.52
N PHE A 94 2.44 -16.71 8.62
CA PHE A 94 2.00 -16.54 7.24
C PHE A 94 0.63 -17.20 7.07
N PRO A 95 -0.48 -16.47 7.30
CA PRO A 95 -1.81 -17.06 7.36
C PRO A 95 -2.30 -17.51 5.99
N LEU A 96 -3.04 -18.63 5.94
CA LEU A 96 -3.68 -19.11 4.70
C LEU A 96 -4.86 -18.23 4.27
N LYS A 97 -5.51 -17.55 5.22
CA LYS A 97 -6.60 -16.60 4.95
C LYS A 97 -6.06 -15.18 4.97
N ARG A 98 -6.39 -14.42 3.93
CA ARG A 98 -6.05 -13.00 3.85
C ARG A 98 -6.71 -12.21 4.99
N THR A 99 -5.94 -11.35 5.64
CA THR A 99 -6.43 -10.41 6.66
C THR A 99 -6.79 -9.04 6.08
N ILE A 100 -6.44 -8.80 4.81
CA ILE A 100 -6.68 -7.57 4.06
C ILE A 100 -7.19 -7.90 2.64
N SER A 101 -8.02 -7.02 2.08
CA SER A 101 -8.47 -7.13 0.69
C SER A 101 -7.31 -6.81 -0.28
N TYR A 102 -7.36 -7.31 -1.52
CA TYR A 102 -6.35 -6.96 -2.52
C TYR A 102 -6.40 -5.47 -2.88
N GLU A 103 -7.59 -4.87 -2.88
CA GLU A 103 -7.78 -3.45 -3.13
C GLU A 103 -7.13 -2.60 -2.05
N ASP A 104 -7.40 -2.90 -0.78
CA ASP A 104 -6.81 -2.18 0.34
C ASP A 104 -5.29 -2.39 0.41
N TRP A 105 -4.82 -3.61 0.12
CA TRP A 105 -3.39 -3.85 -0.01
C TRP A 105 -2.75 -3.00 -1.11
N GLY A 106 -3.41 -2.87 -2.26
CA GLY A 106 -2.98 -1.99 -3.34
C GLY A 106 -2.86 -0.52 -2.89
N LEU A 107 -3.88 -0.01 -2.19
CA LEU A 107 -3.88 1.36 -1.66
C LEU A 107 -2.78 1.57 -0.61
N LEU A 108 -2.53 0.59 0.26
CA LEU A 108 -1.43 0.64 1.23
C LEU A 108 -0.08 0.68 0.52
N LYS A 109 0.16 -0.20 -0.46
CA LYS A 109 1.40 -0.20 -1.25
C LYS A 109 1.62 1.13 -1.96
N GLU A 110 0.59 1.66 -2.63
CA GLU A 110 0.66 2.94 -3.33
C GLU A 110 1.01 4.08 -2.36
N TYR A 111 0.35 4.14 -1.20
CA TYR A 111 0.62 5.12 -0.15
C TYR A 111 2.09 5.07 0.31
N VAL A 112 2.59 3.89 0.67
CA VAL A 112 3.99 3.72 1.11
C VAL A 112 4.98 4.13 0.02
N VAL A 113 4.80 3.65 -1.20
CA VAL A 113 5.72 3.93 -2.32
C VAL A 113 5.71 5.42 -2.69
N SER A 114 4.55 6.09 -2.60
CA SER A 114 4.45 7.52 -2.90
C SER A 114 5.19 8.43 -1.91
N LEU A 115 5.36 7.98 -0.66
CA LEU A 115 6.01 8.74 0.41
C LEU A 115 7.48 8.35 0.63
N ALA A 116 7.87 7.14 0.22
CA ALA A 116 9.25 6.67 0.37
C ALA A 116 10.22 7.45 -0.55
N PRO A 117 11.34 7.96 -0.01
CA PRO A 117 12.34 8.67 -0.80
C PRO A 117 13.05 7.71 -1.76
N ASP A 118 13.61 8.22 -2.86
CA ASP A 118 14.40 7.40 -3.76
C ASP A 118 15.77 7.02 -3.17
N SER A 119 16.35 7.89 -2.32
CA SER A 119 17.59 7.66 -1.58
C SER A 119 17.58 8.40 -0.23
N LEU A 120 18.39 7.94 0.72
CA LEU A 120 18.59 8.64 2.00
C LEU A 120 19.60 9.80 1.84
N PRO A 121 19.51 10.85 2.68
CA PRO A 121 20.53 11.88 2.74
C PRO A 121 21.91 11.29 3.05
N THR A 122 22.93 11.75 2.35
CA THR A 122 24.35 11.46 2.60
C THR A 122 24.97 12.45 3.56
#